data_AF-A0A7C7SQP1-F1
#
_entry.id   AF-A0A7C7SQP1-F1
#
_cell.length_a   1.000
_cell.length_b   1.000
_cell.length_c   1.000
_cell.angle_alpha   90.00
_cell.angle_beta   90.00
_cell.angle_gamma   90.00
#
_symmetry.space_group_name_H-M   'P 1'
#
loop_
_entity.id
_entity.type
_entity.pdbx_description
1 polymer ?
#
loop_
_entity_poly.entity_id
_entity_poly.type
_entity_poly.pdbx_seq_one_letter_code
_entity_poly.pdbx_strand_id
1 'polypeptide(L)' 'MDKIFYYGAVLVNLIFVAVVLFILTETRGNETFFAALMLLPPLLSLKAIYCGPDMEERRLAKAVRKAELKAQLAKLEKGQ' A
#
# COMPACT_ATOMS: atom_id res chain seq x y z
N MET A 1 -3.62 6.21 -5.86
CA MET A 1 -3.16 5.02 -6.60
C MET A 1 -4.29 4.52 -7.46
N ASP A 2 -4.09 4.41 -8.77
CA ASP A 2 -5.12 3.81 -9.62
C ASP A 2 -5.37 2.38 -9.16
N LYS A 3 -6.63 1.95 -9.20
CA LYS A 3 -7.07 0.63 -8.72
C LYS A 3 -6.22 -0.51 -9.31
N ILE A 4 -5.76 -0.32 -10.55
CA ILE A 4 -4.91 -1.27 -11.28
C ILE A 4 -3.56 -1.47 -10.58
N PHE A 5 -2.89 -0.41 -10.12
CA PHE A 5 -1.62 -0.53 -9.41
C PHE A 5 -1.79 -1.17 -8.03
N TYR A 6 -2.88 -0.88 -7.33
CA TYR A 6 -3.19 -1.50 -6.05
C TYR A 6 -3.39 -3.02 -6.20
N TYR A 7 -4.27 -3.44 -7.12
CA TYR A 7 -4.52 -4.86 -7.35
C TYR A 7 -3.30 -5.58 -7.90
N GLY A 8 -2.52 -4.93 -8.77
CA GLY A 8 -1.24 -5.46 -9.27
C GLY A 8 -0.24 -5.70 -8.14
N ALA A 9 -0.05 -4.72 -7.26
CA ALA A 9 0.87 -4.84 -6.13
C ALA A 9 0.44 -5.91 -5.13
N VAL A 10 -0.87 -6.03 -4.84
CA VAL A 10 -1.40 -7.11 -3.99
C VAL A 10 -1.18 -8.48 -4.64
N LEU A 11 -1.47 -8.62 -5.94
CA LEU A 11 -1.34 -9.87 -6.66
C LEU A 11 0.13 -10.36 -6.71
N VAL A 12 1.07 -9.46 -7.00
CA VAL A 12 2.51 -9.79 -7.00
C VAL A 12 2.98 -10.23 -5.60
N ASN A 13 2.58 -9.52 -4.55
CA ASN A 13 2.92 -9.91 -3.18
C ASN A 13 2.33 -11.28 -2.79
N LEU A 14 1.10 -11.58 -3.21
CA LEU A 14 0.49 -12.89 -2.97
C LEU A 14 1.25 -14.02 -3.68
N ILE A 15 1.68 -13.80 -4.93
CA ILE A 15 2.53 -14.76 -5.66
C ILE A 15 3.84 -14.98 -4.91
N PHE A 16 4.50 -13.91 -4.44
CA PHE A 16 5.73 -14.03 -3.67
C PHE A 16 5.53 -14.83 -2.38
N VAL A 17 4.47 -14.57 -1.62
CA VAL A 17 4.15 -15.35 -0.42
C VAL A 17 3.93 -16.83 -0.77
N ALA A 18 3.20 -17.14 -1.84
CA ALA A 18 2.97 -18.50 -2.28
C ALA A 18 4.28 -19.23 -2.66
N VAL A 19 5.19 -18.54 -3.37
CA VAL A 19 6.50 -19.09 -3.73
C VAL A 19 7.35 -19.35 -2.49
N VAL A 20 7.41 -18.43 -1.53
CA VAL A 20 8.18 -18.63 -0.29
C VAL A 20 7.59 -19.76 0.55
N LEU A 21 6.26 -19.88 0.62
CA LEU A 21 5.60 -21.01 1.29
C LEU A 21 5.94 -22.34 0.61
N PHE A 22 5.99 -22.39 -0.72
CA PHE A 22 6.43 -23.57 -1.46
C PHE A 22 7.87 -23.95 -1.12
N ILE A 23 8.79 -22.97 -1.14
CA ILE A 23 10.20 -23.18 -0.76
C ILE A 23 10.29 -23.70 0.69
N LEU A 24 9.49 -23.15 1.61
CA LEU A 24 9.47 -23.59 3.00
C LEU A 24 9.09 -25.07 3.16
N THR A 25 8.24 -25.62 2.29
CA THR A 25 7.89 -27.04 2.32
C THR A 25 9.02 -27.98 1.92
N GLU A 26 9.98 -27.49 1.11
CA GLU A 26 11.13 -28.27 0.63
C GLU A 26 12.38 -28.07 1.50
N THR A 27 12.52 -26.93 2.18
CA THR A 27 13.66 -26.67 3.06
C THR A 27 13.61 -27.51 4.34
N ARG A 28 14.77 -28.06 4.76
CA ARG A 28 14.92 -28.80 6.03
C ARG A 28 16.05 -28.22 6.87
N GLY A 29 15.82 -28.04 8.17
CA GLY A 29 16.85 -27.62 9.12
C GLY A 29 17.08 -26.10 9.16
N ASN A 30 18.34 -25.65 9.19
CA ASN A 30 18.68 -24.23 9.38
C ASN A 30 18.25 -23.33 8.21
N GLU A 31 18.00 -23.88 7.03
CA GLU A 31 17.55 -23.13 5.86
C GLU A 31 16.10 -22.63 6.02
N THR A 32 15.30 -23.29 6.84
CA THR A 32 13.91 -22.92 7.12
C THR A 32 13.82 -21.53 7.77
N PHE A 33 14.81 -21.16 8.60
CA PHE A 33 14.85 -19.82 9.22
C PHE A 33 15.07 -18.72 8.18
N PHE A 34 16.02 -18.91 7.27
CA PHE A 34 16.29 -17.95 6.19
C PHE A 34 15.14 -17.88 5.18
N ALA A 35 14.53 -19.02 4.85
CA ALA A 35 13.33 -19.06 4.02
C ALA A 35 12.15 -18.35 4.68
N ALA A 36 11.95 -18.49 5.99
CA ALA A 36 10.91 -17.78 6.73
C ALA A 36 11.18 -16.26 6.79
N LEU A 37 12.45 -15.85 6.86
CA LEU A 37 12.84 -14.45 6.82
C LEU A 37 12.47 -13.79 5.47
N MET A 38 12.50 -14.53 4.37
CA MET A 38 12.05 -14.03 3.05
C MET A 38 10.54 -13.74 2.98
N LEU A 39 9.76 -14.15 3.97
CA LEU A 39 8.35 -13.78 4.07
C LEU A 39 8.15 -12.37 4.62
N LEU A 40 9.16 -11.77 5.30
CA LEU A 40 9.05 -10.43 5.88
C LEU A 40 8.81 -9.33 4.84
N PRO A 41 9.58 -9.21 3.73
CA PRO A 41 9.37 -8.16 2.75
C PRO A 41 7.95 -8.10 2.16
N PRO A 42 7.35 -9.20 1.67
CA PRO A 42 6.00 -9.14 1.11
C PRO A 42 4.93 -8.85 2.18
N LEU A 43 5.11 -9.33 3.42
CA LEU A 43 4.21 -9.00 4.52
C LEU A 43 4.27 -7.50 4.88
N LEU A 44 5.47 -6.91 4.92
CA LEU A 44 5.64 -5.48 5.17
C LEU A 44 5.11 -4.65 4.00
N SER A 45 5.29 -5.10 2.76
CA SER A 45 4.72 -4.46 1.58
C SER A 45 3.19 -4.44 1.62
N LEU A 46 2.55 -5.58 1.91
CA LEU A 46 1.10 -5.66 2.08
C LEU A 46 0.61 -4.76 3.22
N LYS A 47 1.34 -4.71 4.34
CA LYS A 47 1.03 -3.81 5.46
C LYS A 47 1.15 -2.34 5.05
N ALA A 48 2.19 -1.97 4.28
CA ALA A 48 2.37 -0.60 3.79
C ALA A 48 1.24 -0.20 2.83
N ILE A 49 0.85 -1.11 1.93
CA ILE A 49 -0.29 -0.91 1.02
C ILE A 49 -1.60 -0.71 1.81
N TYR A 50 -1.82 -1.47 2.88
CA TYR A 50 -3.00 -1.33 3.74
C TYR A 50 -2.98 -0.06 4.60
N CYS A 51 -1.81 0.33 5.13
CA CYS A 51 -1.64 1.56 5.91
C CYS A 51 -1.90 2.83 5.07
N GLY A 52 -1.91 2.71 3.74
CA GLY A 52 -2.26 3.80 2.83
C GLY A 52 -1.20 4.91 2.80
N PRO A 53 -1.53 6.07 2.23
CA PRO A 53 -0.58 7.13 1.94
C PRO A 53 0.10 7.66 3.20
N ASP A 54 1.35 8.07 3.03
CA ASP A 54 2.22 8.51 4.09
C ASP A 54 1.64 9.74 4.84
N MET A 55 2.11 9.99 6.05
CA MET A 55 1.68 11.12 6.89
C MET A 55 1.73 12.46 6.15
N GLU A 56 2.74 12.65 5.29
CA GLU A 56 2.91 13.85 4.49
C GLU A 56 1.89 13.95 3.35
N GLU A 57 1.67 12.86 2.62
CA GLU A 57 0.65 12.81 1.56
C GLU A 57 -0.76 13.08 2.12
N ARG A 58 -1.06 12.58 3.33
CA ARG A 58 -2.32 12.87 4.02
C ARG A 58 -2.47 14.35 4.36
N ARG A 59 -1.38 15.02 4.76
CA ARG A 59 -1.39 16.47 5.06
C ARG A 59 -1.59 17.29 3.79
N LEU A 60 -0.86 16.97 2.73
CA LEU A 60 -0.99 17.60 1.41
C LEU A 60 -2.41 17.43 0.85
N ALA A 61 -2.96 16.21 0.87
CA ALA A 61 -4.32 15.94 0.40
C ALA A 61 -5.38 16.76 1.18
N LYS A 62 -5.23 16.90 2.50
CA LYS A 62 -6.11 17.75 3.31
C LYS A 62 -5.99 19.23 2.93
N ALA A 63 -4.77 19.72 2.69
CA ALA A 63 -4.53 21.11 2.30
C ALA A 63 -5.16 21.42 0.93
N VAL A 64 -4.95 20.56 -0.07
CA VAL A 64 -5.54 20.68 -1.41
C VAL A 64 -7.06 20.66 -1.31
N ARG A 65 -7.63 19.68 -0.61
CA ARG A 65 -9.09 19.57 -0.45
C ARG A 65 -9.68 20.80 0.25
N LYS A 66 -8.99 21.36 1.25
CA LYS A 66 -9.42 22.61 1.91
C LYS A 66 -9.38 23.80 0.95
N ALA A 67 -8.37 23.90 0.10
CA ALA A 67 -8.27 24.96 -0.91
C ALA A 67 -9.38 24.84 -1.97
N GLU A 68 -9.66 23.63 -2.47
CA GLU A 68 -10.75 23.38 -3.41
C GLU A 68 -12.11 23.75 -2.83
N LEU A 69 -12.39 23.35 -1.59
CA LEU A 69 -13.65 23.69 -0.91
C LEU A 69 -13.82 25.20 -0.74
N LYS A 70 -12.75 25.92 -0.37
CA LYS A 70 -12.79 27.39 -0.31
C LYS A 70 -13.07 28.03 -1.66
N ALA A 71 -12.47 27.51 -2.73
CA ALA A 71 -12.72 28.00 -4.08
C ALA A 71 -14.17 27.73 -4.53
N GLN A 72 -14.73 26.58 -4.18
CA GLN A 72 -16.13 26.26 -4.45
C GLN A 72 -17.09 27.17 -3.68
N LEU A 73 -16.82 27.44 -2.39
CA LEU A 73 -17.61 28.37 -1.58
C LEU A 73 -17.58 29.78 -2.17
N ALA A 74 -16.39 30.30 -2.54
CA ALA A 74 -16.27 31.62 -3.13
C ALA A 74 -16.99 31.74 -4.49
N LYS A 75 -17.10 30.66 -5.26
CA LYS A 75 -17.89 30.61 -6.49
C LYS A 75 -19.40 30.65 -6.21
N LEU A 76 -19.86 29.97 -5.15
CA LEU A 76 -21.26 30.00 -4.74
C LEU A 76 -21.66 31.37 -4.19
N GLU A 77 -20.79 32.01 -3.40
CA GLU A 77 -21.03 33.35 -2.85
C GLU A 77 -21.04 34.46 -3.92
N LYS A 78 -20.27 34.31 -5.00
CA LYS A 78 -20.28 35.27 -6.14
C LYS A 78 -21.38 34.99 -7.16
N GLY A 79 -22.08 33.86 -7.06
CA GLY A 79 -23.15 33.44 -7.96
C GLY A 79 -24.56 33.76 -7.46
N GLN A 80 -24.67 34.38 -6.28
CA GLN A 80 -25.87 35.09 -5.78
C GLN A 80 -25.68 36.60 -5.98
#